data_AF-A0A524AM99-F1
#
_entry.id   AF-A0A524AM99-F1
#
_cell.length_a   1.000
_cell.length_b   1.000
_cell.length_c   1.000
_cell.angle_alpha   90.00
_cell.angle_beta   90.00
_cell.angle_gamma   90.00
#
_symmetry.space_group_name_H-M   'P 1'
#
loop_
_entity.id
_entity.type
_entity.pdbx_description
1 polymer ?
#
loop_
_entity_poly.entity_id
_entity_poly.type
_entity_poly.pdbx_seq_one_letter_code
_entity_poly.pdbx_strand_id
1 'polypeptide(L)'
;MGEVACDEPGTDYLRRLKRRVERVVETYRVNVEDLREAHTWLRRIADCLRYPPSDSVPEPTLTSEQVKREMEELRQSFQPDLKRRPAQAALYGAWHRTWKAYGPDLLHCYDIPGLPPDNLMLESLFGRLRRHQRRVSGRKSTRELRDFGQYQVLFLAESEEELLEQIRQVSLEEYRENRRRLEEAEAPRRLLYRLHRDPLGTMRGLVKQHAARRAALSSTDDKPPLQPGDT
;
A
#
# COMPACT_ATOMS: atom_id res chain seq x y z
N MET A 1 20.50 64.54 2.27
CA MET A 1 20.15 64.63 3.71
C MET A 1 18.79 65.31 3.78
N GLY A 2 17.71 64.54 3.66
CA GLY A 2 16.35 65.04 3.82
C GLY A 2 15.80 64.50 5.13
N GLU A 3 15.82 65.32 6.17
CA GLU A 3 15.10 65.07 7.42
C GLU A 3 13.61 64.98 7.09
N VAL A 4 13.08 63.77 7.15
CA VAL A 4 11.62 63.57 7.10
C VAL A 4 11.11 63.97 8.47
N ALA A 5 10.41 65.10 8.51
CA ALA A 5 9.74 65.62 9.70
C ALA A 5 8.84 64.52 10.29
N CYS A 6 9.16 64.19 11.54
CA CYS A 6 8.36 63.30 12.37
C CYS A 6 7.13 64.06 12.83
N ASP A 7 5.98 63.88 12.19
CA ASP A 7 4.64 64.04 12.81
C ASP A 7 3.48 63.67 11.86
N GLU A 8 3.58 62.55 11.14
CA GLU A 8 2.38 61.93 10.55
C GLU A 8 1.88 60.78 11.45
N PRO A 9 0.62 60.80 11.93
CA PRO A 9 0.09 59.80 12.88
C PRO A 9 0.19 58.35 12.36
N GLY A 10 0.30 58.14 11.05
CA GLY A 10 0.55 56.84 10.43
C GLY A 10 1.95 56.26 10.71
N THR A 11 2.99 57.09 10.75
CA THR A 11 4.39 56.61 10.95
C THR A 11 4.65 56.14 12.38
N ASP A 12 3.94 56.70 13.36
CA ASP A 12 4.09 56.38 14.77
C ASP A 12 3.35 55.07 15.15
N TYR A 13 2.21 54.84 14.52
CA TYR A 13 1.51 53.56 14.57
C TYR A 13 2.37 52.44 13.95
N LEU A 14 2.94 52.66 12.76
CA LEU A 14 3.80 51.68 12.09
C LEU A 14 5.09 51.39 12.88
N ARG A 15 5.73 52.39 13.51
CA ARG A 15 6.87 52.16 14.42
C ARG A 15 6.51 51.33 15.65
N ARG A 16 5.32 51.53 16.22
CA ARG A 16 4.81 50.72 17.34
C ARG A 16 4.49 49.29 16.90
N LEU A 17 3.90 49.11 15.72
CA LEU A 17 3.63 47.81 15.14
C LEU A 17 4.93 47.05 14.85
N LYS A 18 5.92 47.69 14.20
CA LYS A 18 7.24 47.11 13.95
C LYS A 18 7.90 46.60 15.23
N ARG A 19 7.94 47.41 16.30
CA ARG A 19 8.48 46.99 17.60
C ARG A 19 7.71 45.86 18.28
N ARG A 20 6.40 45.72 18.00
CA ARG A 20 5.61 44.58 18.48
C ARG A 20 5.94 43.32 17.69
N VAL A 21 6.00 43.42 16.36
CA VAL A 21 6.37 42.31 15.48
C VAL A 21 7.79 41.82 15.80
N GLU A 22 8.78 42.71 15.92
CA GLU A 22 10.16 42.35 16.26
C GLU A 22 10.26 41.60 17.60
N ARG A 23 9.53 42.07 18.62
CA ARG A 23 9.47 41.37 19.92
C ARG A 23 8.85 39.98 19.80
N VAL A 24 7.76 39.86 19.05
CA VAL A 24 7.10 38.57 18.83
C VAL A 24 8.04 37.63 18.06
N VAL A 25 8.66 38.11 16.99
CA VAL A 25 9.62 37.34 16.20
C VAL A 25 10.78 36.85 17.06
N GLU A 26 11.36 37.71 17.91
CA GLU A 26 12.46 37.30 18.79
C GLU A 26 11.99 36.27 19.84
N THR A 27 10.79 36.45 20.39
CA THR A 27 10.19 35.49 21.35
C THR A 27 10.02 34.10 20.72
N TYR A 28 9.63 34.03 19.44
CA TYR A 28 9.43 32.77 18.74
C TYR A 28 10.68 32.25 18.02
N ARG A 29 11.81 32.96 18.07
CA ARG A 29 13.01 32.60 17.30
C ARG A 29 13.51 31.19 17.63
N VAL A 30 13.55 30.86 18.93
CA VAL A 30 13.97 29.53 19.42
C VAL A 30 13.04 28.42 18.91
N ASN A 31 11.74 28.68 18.85
CA ASN A 31 10.74 27.73 18.35
C ASN A 31 10.87 27.53 16.83
N VAL A 32 11.17 28.60 16.09
CA VAL A 32 11.39 28.53 14.64
C VAL A 32 12.69 27.79 14.33
N GLU A 33 13.76 28.03 15.09
CA GLU A 33 15.02 27.28 14.99
C GLU A 33 14.79 25.79 15.25
N ASP A 34 14.05 25.46 16.32
CA ASP A 34 13.66 24.08 16.65
C ASP A 34 12.87 23.40 15.52
N LEU A 35 11.87 24.11 14.96
CA LEU A 35 11.09 23.62 13.81
C LEU A 35 11.95 23.41 12.56
N ARG A 36 12.89 24.32 12.27
CA ARG A 36 13.80 24.18 11.11
C ARG A 36 14.72 22.98 11.26
N GLU A 37 15.23 22.74 12.46
CA GLU A 37 16.06 21.59 12.75
C GLU A 37 15.25 20.29 12.62
N ALA A 38 14.07 20.23 13.23
CA ALA A 38 13.15 19.09 13.06
C ALA A 38 12.82 18.83 11.58
N HIS A 39 12.56 19.87 10.80
CA HIS A 39 12.31 19.75 9.36
C HIS A 39 13.52 19.23 8.58
N THR A 40 14.73 19.62 8.98
CA THR A 40 15.98 19.12 8.38
C THR A 40 16.12 17.62 8.64
N TRP A 41 15.80 17.16 9.85
CA TRP A 41 15.75 15.73 10.17
C TRP A 41 14.68 15.00 9.37
N LEU A 42 13.49 15.58 9.21
CA LEU A 42 12.44 15.00 8.38
C LEU A 42 12.88 14.81 6.92
N ARG A 43 13.64 15.77 6.38
CA ARG A 43 14.24 15.64 5.04
C ARG A 43 15.26 14.50 4.98
N ARG A 44 16.14 14.37 5.96
CA ARG A 44 17.08 13.24 6.03
C ARG A 44 16.38 11.88 6.09
N ILE A 45 15.26 11.79 6.81
CA ILE A 45 14.41 10.59 6.83
C ILE A 45 13.85 10.31 5.42
N ALA A 46 13.35 11.35 4.73
CA ALA A 46 12.86 11.22 3.37
C ALA A 46 13.96 10.79 2.39
N ASP A 47 15.15 11.38 2.50
CA ASP A 47 16.33 11.02 1.68
C ASP A 47 16.76 9.57 1.94
N CYS A 48 16.75 9.11 3.20
CA CYS A 48 17.00 7.71 3.56
C CYS A 48 16.00 6.76 2.88
N LEU A 49 14.73 7.16 2.81
CA LEU A 49 13.69 6.42 2.10
C LEU A 49 13.68 6.65 0.58
N ARG A 50 14.58 7.49 0.04
CA ARG A 50 14.62 7.92 -1.37
C ARG A 50 13.27 8.51 -1.82
N TYR A 51 12.65 9.33 -0.97
CA TYR A 51 11.39 10.02 -1.22
C TYR A 51 11.62 11.52 -1.50
N PRO A 52 10.99 12.12 -2.54
CA PRO A 52 10.09 11.49 -3.51
C PRO A 52 10.84 10.56 -4.47
N PRO A 53 10.17 9.51 -4.98
CA PRO A 53 10.78 8.61 -5.96
C PRO A 53 11.21 9.41 -7.20
N SER A 54 12.45 9.23 -7.63
CA SER A 54 12.95 9.85 -8.87
C SER A 54 12.33 9.18 -10.09
N ASP A 55 12.00 9.96 -11.12
CA ASP A 55 11.53 9.45 -12.43
C ASP A 55 12.66 8.76 -13.24
N SER A 56 13.91 8.80 -12.73
CA SER A 56 15.09 8.23 -13.40
C SER A 56 15.23 6.72 -13.16
N VAL A 57 15.85 6.03 -14.14
CA VAL A 57 16.21 4.60 -14.19
C VAL A 57 16.60 4.05 -12.80
N PRO A 58 16.16 2.84 -12.40
CA PRO A 58 16.42 2.30 -11.07
C PRO A 58 17.91 2.35 -10.75
N GLU A 59 18.28 3.16 -9.75
CA GLU A 59 19.59 3.07 -9.13
C GLU A 59 19.81 1.64 -8.59
N PRO A 60 21.06 1.16 -8.54
CA PRO A 60 21.37 -0.24 -8.26
C PRO A 60 20.65 -0.73 -6.99
N THR A 61 19.87 -1.80 -7.16
CA THR A 61 19.24 -2.66 -6.14
C THR A 61 19.47 -2.23 -4.69
N LEU A 62 18.80 -1.15 -4.29
CA LEU A 62 18.73 -0.74 -2.89
C LEU A 62 17.94 -1.83 -2.16
N THR A 63 18.52 -2.45 -1.14
CA THR A 63 17.83 -3.53 -0.41
C THR A 63 17.16 -3.01 0.85
N SER A 64 16.11 -3.69 1.30
CA SER A 64 15.43 -3.33 2.55
C SER A 64 16.39 -3.26 3.75
N GLU A 65 17.33 -4.20 3.84
CA GLU A 65 18.31 -4.26 4.93
C GLU A 65 19.29 -3.07 4.91
N GLN A 66 19.64 -2.56 3.72
CA GLN A 66 20.46 -1.35 3.62
C GLN A 66 19.70 -0.13 4.16
N VAL A 67 18.46 0.07 3.72
CA VAL A 67 17.60 1.17 4.17
C VAL A 67 17.33 1.09 5.67
N LYS A 68 17.08 -0.12 6.17
CA LYS A 68 16.88 -0.37 7.61
C LYS A 68 18.09 0.02 8.43
N ARG A 69 19.30 -0.32 7.97
CA ARG A 69 20.55 0.06 8.64
C ARG A 69 20.75 1.57 8.62
N GLU A 70 20.61 2.21 7.46
CA GLU A 70 20.68 3.68 7.33
C GLU A 70 19.69 4.37 8.26
N MET A 71 18.44 3.87 8.33
CA MET A 71 17.40 4.42 9.20
C MET A 71 17.75 4.25 10.67
N GLU A 72 18.29 3.10 11.08
CA GLU A 72 18.66 2.86 12.48
C GLU A 72 19.87 3.72 12.89
N GLU A 73 20.86 3.89 12.02
CA GLU A 73 21.96 4.84 12.21
C GLU A 73 21.44 6.28 12.36
N LEU A 74 20.49 6.68 11.51
CA LEU A 74 19.87 8.00 11.58
C LEU A 74 19.11 8.19 12.91
N ARG A 75 18.38 7.17 13.37
CA ARG A 75 17.70 7.18 14.68
C ARG A 75 18.67 7.30 15.84
N GLN A 76 19.80 6.59 15.80
CA GLN A 76 20.83 6.68 16.82
C GLN A 76 21.46 8.08 16.85
N SER A 77 21.65 8.71 15.69
CA SER A 77 22.20 10.06 15.58
C SER A 77 21.24 11.17 16.05
N PHE A 78 19.92 10.92 16.04
CA PHE A 78 18.90 11.89 16.42
C PHE A 78 18.48 11.74 17.89
N GLN A 79 19.20 12.44 18.78
CA GLN A 79 18.94 12.48 20.22
C GLN A 79 18.62 13.91 20.70
N PRO A 80 17.41 14.44 20.44
CA PRO A 80 17.05 15.81 20.81
C PRO A 80 16.79 15.98 22.30
N ASP A 81 16.98 17.20 22.81
CA ASP A 81 16.53 17.56 24.17
C ASP A 81 14.99 17.67 24.20
N LEU A 82 14.35 16.58 24.62
CA LEU A 82 12.89 16.45 24.66
C LEU A 82 12.18 17.51 25.52
N LYS A 83 12.88 18.19 26.45
CA LYS A 83 12.29 19.21 27.33
C LYS A 83 12.37 20.60 26.71
N ARG A 84 13.46 20.90 26.00
CA ARG A 84 13.76 22.25 25.48
C ARG A 84 13.39 22.43 24.01
N ARG A 85 13.21 21.35 23.26
CA ARG A 85 12.97 21.32 21.81
C ARG A 85 11.65 20.60 21.49
N PRO A 86 10.49 21.24 21.70
CA PRO A 86 9.19 20.60 21.56
C PRO A 86 8.90 20.04 20.16
N ALA A 87 9.35 20.71 19.10
CA ALA A 87 9.14 20.24 17.72
C ALA A 87 9.97 18.97 17.44
N GLN A 88 11.25 18.97 17.82
CA GLN A 88 12.08 17.77 17.72
C GLN A 88 11.58 16.63 18.61
N ALA A 89 11.05 16.92 19.80
CA ALA A 89 10.42 15.92 20.67
C ALA A 89 9.19 15.28 20.03
N ALA A 90 8.34 16.09 19.39
CA ALA A 90 7.18 15.60 18.64
C ALA A 90 7.61 14.71 17.47
N LEU A 91 8.60 15.13 16.70
CA LEU A 91 9.17 14.33 15.61
C LEU A 91 9.75 13.01 16.13
N TYR A 92 10.57 13.05 17.19
CA TYR A 92 11.16 11.87 17.80
C TYR A 92 10.09 10.85 18.20
N GLY A 93 9.06 11.29 18.93
CA GLY A 93 7.98 10.42 19.37
C GLY A 93 7.11 9.88 18.22
N ALA A 94 6.83 10.68 17.20
CA ALA A 94 6.10 10.24 16.01
C ALA A 94 6.91 9.20 15.22
N TRP A 95 8.18 9.51 14.91
CA TRP A 95 9.06 8.65 14.15
C TRP A 95 9.27 7.29 14.84
N HIS A 96 9.56 7.27 16.14
CA HIS A 96 9.75 6.04 16.90
C HIS A 96 8.51 5.14 16.89
N ARG A 97 7.33 5.74 17.08
CA ARG A 97 6.06 5.01 17.06
C ARG A 97 5.76 4.45 15.67
N THR A 98 5.88 5.27 14.63
CA THR A 98 5.61 4.85 13.25
C THR A 98 6.59 3.77 12.80
N TRP A 99 7.89 3.93 13.08
CA TRP A 99 8.90 2.94 12.71
C TRP A 99 8.72 1.62 13.46
N LYS A 100 8.38 1.66 14.75
CA LYS A 100 8.07 0.43 15.51
C LYS A 100 6.83 -0.28 14.98
N ALA A 101 5.81 0.47 14.57
CA ALA A 101 4.53 -0.10 14.11
C ALA A 101 4.59 -0.62 12.68
N TYR A 102 5.27 0.09 11.78
CA TYR A 102 5.19 -0.15 10.33
C TYR A 102 6.56 -0.37 9.67
N GLY A 103 7.67 -0.15 10.37
CA GLY A 103 9.03 -0.26 9.80
C GLY A 103 9.32 -1.58 9.11
N PRO A 104 9.02 -2.75 9.73
CA PRO A 104 9.23 -4.04 9.07
C PRO A 104 8.45 -4.21 7.77
N ASP A 105 7.21 -3.73 7.73
CA ASP A 105 6.30 -3.92 6.60
C ASP A 105 6.55 -2.91 5.45
N LEU A 106 7.10 -1.74 5.78
CA LEU A 106 7.32 -0.66 4.80
C LEU A 106 8.43 -0.98 3.80
N LEU A 107 9.45 -1.75 4.22
CA LEU A 107 10.68 -1.90 3.45
C LEU A 107 10.62 -2.96 2.34
N HIS A 108 9.54 -3.75 2.28
CA HIS A 108 9.37 -4.75 1.22
C HIS A 108 9.34 -4.14 -0.18
N CYS A 109 9.02 -2.85 -0.32
CA CYS A 109 9.04 -2.15 -1.60
C CYS A 109 10.44 -2.04 -2.24
N TYR A 110 11.50 -2.21 -1.45
CA TYR A 110 12.88 -2.22 -1.95
C TYR A 110 13.31 -3.61 -2.45
N ASP A 111 12.76 -4.68 -1.87
CA ASP A 111 13.13 -6.05 -2.23
C ASP A 111 12.27 -6.63 -3.36
N ILE A 112 11.02 -6.18 -3.48
CA ILE A 112 10.05 -6.71 -4.43
C ILE A 112 9.94 -5.76 -5.63
N PRO A 113 10.44 -6.14 -6.83
CA PRO A 113 10.32 -5.32 -8.01
C PRO A 113 8.85 -4.99 -8.33
N GLY A 114 8.57 -3.73 -8.61
CA GLY A 114 7.24 -3.27 -9.00
C GLY A 114 6.26 -3.06 -7.83
N LEU A 115 6.65 -3.34 -6.58
CA LEU A 115 5.84 -2.98 -5.42
C LEU A 115 5.92 -1.46 -5.19
N PRO A 116 4.81 -0.71 -5.19
CA PRO A 116 4.88 0.74 -5.06
C PRO A 116 5.46 1.20 -3.71
N PRO A 117 6.35 2.20 -3.68
CA PRO A 117 7.09 2.60 -2.48
C PRO A 117 6.30 3.51 -1.53
N ASP A 118 5.24 4.17 -2.00
CA ASP A 118 4.43 5.09 -1.19
C ASP A 118 2.92 4.92 -1.39
N ASN A 119 2.15 5.54 -0.49
CA ASN A 119 0.69 5.47 -0.52
C ASN A 119 0.07 6.11 -1.77
N LEU A 120 0.66 7.18 -2.31
CA LEU A 120 0.16 7.83 -3.53
C LEU A 120 0.25 6.88 -4.73
N MET A 121 1.37 6.19 -4.87
CA MET A 121 1.60 5.21 -5.92
C MET A 121 0.72 3.97 -5.73
N LEU A 122 0.50 3.50 -4.49
CA LEU A 122 -0.47 2.44 -4.19
C LEU A 122 -1.90 2.85 -4.56
N GLU A 123 -2.33 4.05 -4.17
CA GLU A 123 -3.65 4.58 -4.52
C GLU A 123 -3.83 4.72 -6.03
N SER A 124 -2.79 5.19 -6.73
CA SER A 124 -2.75 5.29 -8.18
C SER A 124 -2.86 3.91 -8.84
N LEU A 125 -2.10 2.92 -8.36
CA LEU A 125 -2.15 1.52 -8.81
C LEU A 125 -3.56 0.94 -8.64
N PHE A 126 -4.13 1.01 -7.42
CA PHE A 126 -5.49 0.54 -7.18
C PHE A 126 -6.55 1.34 -7.97
N GLY A 127 -6.30 2.62 -8.22
CA GLY A 127 -7.08 3.46 -9.11
C GLY A 127 -7.10 2.92 -10.55
N ARG A 128 -5.92 2.56 -11.10
CA ARG A 128 -5.79 1.94 -12.43
C ARG A 128 -6.52 0.60 -12.50
N LEU A 129 -6.31 -0.29 -11.53
CA LEU A 129 -6.97 -1.60 -11.47
C LEU A 129 -8.50 -1.49 -11.44
N ARG A 130 -9.04 -0.60 -10.59
CA ARG A 130 -10.49 -0.36 -10.53
C ARG A 130 -11.05 0.20 -11.83
N ARG A 131 -10.32 1.09 -12.52
CA ARG A 131 -10.73 1.61 -13.83
C ARG A 131 -10.71 0.52 -14.89
N HIS A 132 -9.65 -0.29 -14.94
CA HIS A 132 -9.55 -1.41 -15.87
C HIS A 132 -10.68 -2.43 -15.65
N GLN A 133 -10.91 -2.85 -14.40
CA GLN A 133 -12.00 -3.79 -14.09
C GLN A 133 -13.37 -3.26 -14.52
N ARG A 134 -13.63 -1.96 -14.33
CA ARG A 134 -14.90 -1.34 -14.76
C ARG A 134 -15.05 -1.32 -16.28
N ARG A 135 -13.96 -1.13 -17.03
CA ARG A 135 -13.98 -1.18 -18.50
C ARG A 135 -14.27 -2.58 -19.01
N VAL A 136 -13.64 -3.61 -18.42
CA VAL A 136 -13.82 -5.01 -18.84
C VAL A 136 -15.20 -5.54 -18.44
N SER A 137 -15.61 -5.33 -17.19
CA SER A 137 -16.86 -5.90 -16.66
C SER A 137 -18.11 -5.04 -16.91
N GLY A 138 -17.94 -3.75 -17.22
CA GLY A 138 -19.02 -2.75 -17.26
C GLY A 138 -19.64 -2.43 -15.89
N ARG A 139 -19.13 -2.99 -14.79
CA ARG A 139 -19.74 -2.89 -13.45
C ARG A 139 -18.95 -1.95 -12.55
N LYS A 140 -19.66 -1.11 -11.78
CA LYS A 140 -19.03 -0.23 -10.76
C LYS A 140 -18.37 -1.02 -9.61
N SER A 141 -18.88 -2.21 -9.32
CA SER A 141 -18.42 -3.09 -8.24
C SER A 141 -16.97 -3.51 -8.42
N THR A 142 -16.18 -3.44 -7.35
CA THR A 142 -14.77 -3.89 -7.31
C THR A 142 -14.62 -5.24 -6.63
N ARG A 143 -15.73 -5.98 -6.45
CA ARG A 143 -15.76 -7.27 -5.73
C ARG A 143 -14.97 -8.37 -6.43
N GLU A 144 -14.82 -8.28 -7.75
CA GLU A 144 -13.99 -9.19 -8.56
C GLU A 144 -12.49 -8.97 -8.28
N LEU A 145 -12.05 -7.73 -8.03
CA LEU A 145 -10.67 -7.46 -7.62
C LEU A 145 -10.28 -8.10 -6.29
N ARG A 146 -11.25 -8.50 -5.44
CA ARG A 146 -10.94 -9.18 -4.18
C ARG A 146 -10.37 -10.58 -4.40
N ASP A 147 -10.88 -11.33 -5.39
CA ASP A 147 -10.40 -12.71 -5.60
C ASP A 147 -9.30 -12.77 -6.66
N PHE A 148 -9.26 -11.78 -7.57
CA PHE A 148 -8.41 -11.80 -8.77
C PHE A 148 -7.36 -10.69 -8.80
N GLY A 149 -7.49 -9.69 -7.93
CA GLY A 149 -6.69 -8.47 -8.01
C GLY A 149 -5.20 -8.73 -7.89
N GLN A 150 -4.80 -9.73 -7.10
CA GLN A 150 -3.40 -10.13 -6.92
C GLN A 150 -2.71 -10.52 -8.23
N TYR A 151 -3.44 -11.13 -9.17
CA TYR A 151 -2.90 -11.48 -10.48
C TYR A 151 -2.93 -10.28 -11.43
N GLN A 152 -3.98 -9.46 -11.37
CA GLN A 152 -4.08 -8.26 -12.23
C GLN A 152 -3.00 -7.22 -11.94
N VAL A 153 -2.47 -7.16 -10.72
CA VAL A 153 -1.32 -6.30 -10.38
C VAL A 153 -0.08 -6.67 -11.22
N LEU A 154 0.12 -7.94 -11.54
CA LEU A 154 1.29 -8.45 -12.25
C LEU A 154 1.23 -8.28 -13.77
N PHE A 155 0.02 -8.13 -14.34
CA PHE A 155 -0.21 -8.07 -15.79
C PHE A 155 -0.70 -6.68 -16.23
N LEU A 156 0.06 -5.64 -15.87
CA LEU A 156 -0.14 -4.29 -16.39
C LEU A 156 0.67 -4.12 -17.68
N ALA A 157 0.23 -4.73 -18.77
CA ALA A 157 0.79 -4.45 -20.08
C ALA A 157 0.25 -3.11 -20.61
N GLU A 158 1.16 -2.25 -21.08
CA GLU A 158 0.82 -0.95 -21.68
C GLU A 158 0.61 -1.03 -23.20
N SER A 159 1.06 -2.13 -23.81
CA SER A 159 0.91 -2.43 -25.24
C SER A 159 0.45 -3.87 -25.50
N GLU A 160 -0.04 -4.13 -26.71
CA GLU A 160 -0.43 -5.48 -27.12
C GLU A 160 0.78 -6.40 -27.23
N GLU A 161 1.90 -5.89 -27.72
CA GLU A 161 3.17 -6.62 -27.84
C GLU A 161 3.67 -7.08 -26.48
N GLU A 162 3.63 -6.19 -25.48
CA GLU A 162 4.01 -6.52 -24.11
C GLU A 162 3.08 -7.55 -23.48
N LEU A 163 1.76 -7.45 -23.72
CA LEU A 163 0.79 -8.42 -23.24
C LEU A 163 1.07 -9.82 -23.84
N LEU A 164 1.34 -9.89 -25.15
CA LEU A 164 1.66 -11.14 -25.82
C LEU A 164 2.95 -11.76 -25.27
N GLU A 165 3.97 -10.95 -24.99
CA GLU A 165 5.20 -11.42 -24.40
C GLU A 165 4.99 -11.98 -22.99
N GLN A 166 4.22 -11.27 -22.16
CA GLN A 166 3.86 -11.74 -20.81
C GLN A 166 3.06 -13.04 -20.85
N ILE A 167 2.12 -13.20 -21.80
CA ILE A 167 1.35 -14.45 -21.96
C ILE A 167 2.25 -15.62 -22.35
N ARG A 168 3.26 -15.39 -23.20
CA ARG A 168 4.20 -16.43 -23.67
C ARG A 168 5.09 -16.98 -22.56
N GLN A 169 5.35 -16.20 -21.53
CA GLN A 169 6.19 -16.61 -20.39
C GLN A 169 5.50 -17.60 -19.46
N VAL A 170 4.17 -17.72 -19.52
CA VAL A 170 3.39 -18.59 -18.63
C VAL A 170 3.13 -19.94 -19.29
N SER A 171 3.51 -21.03 -18.62
CA SER A 171 3.22 -22.37 -19.15
C SER A 171 1.71 -22.65 -19.16
N LEU A 172 1.26 -23.45 -20.14
CA LEU A 172 -0.15 -23.84 -20.23
C LEU A 172 -0.63 -24.61 -18.98
N GLU A 173 0.28 -25.35 -18.34
CA GLU A 173 -0.03 -26.12 -17.14
C GLU A 173 -0.29 -25.21 -15.93
N GLU A 174 0.58 -24.23 -15.68
CA GLU A 174 0.39 -23.22 -14.62
C GLU A 174 -0.86 -22.37 -14.85
N TYR A 175 -1.14 -22.02 -16.12
CA TYR A 175 -2.38 -21.34 -16.49
C TYR A 175 -3.61 -22.19 -16.10
N ARG A 176 -3.63 -23.47 -16.49
CA ARG A 176 -4.75 -24.37 -16.18
C ARG A 176 -4.93 -24.57 -14.68
N GLU A 177 -3.85 -24.68 -13.93
CA GLU A 177 -3.91 -24.81 -12.47
C GLU A 177 -4.50 -23.55 -11.83
N ASN A 178 -3.97 -22.38 -12.16
CA ASN A 178 -4.50 -21.12 -11.64
C ASN A 178 -5.96 -20.92 -12.06
N ARG A 179 -6.34 -21.32 -13.28
CA ARG A 179 -7.73 -21.27 -13.77
C ARG A 179 -8.68 -22.17 -12.99
N ARG A 180 -8.21 -23.31 -12.44
CA ARG A 180 -9.00 -24.13 -11.51
C ARG A 180 -9.21 -23.43 -10.17
N ARG A 181 -8.14 -22.85 -9.59
CA ARG A 181 -8.18 -22.13 -8.29
C ARG A 181 -9.14 -20.94 -8.29
N LEU A 182 -8.97 -19.99 -9.21
CA LEU A 182 -9.97 -19.87 -10.25
C LEU A 182 -11.46 -19.96 -9.95
N GLU A 183 -11.97 -20.95 -10.65
CA GLU A 183 -13.33 -21.44 -10.61
C GLU A 183 -13.77 -21.88 -9.22
N GLU A 184 -12.86 -22.43 -8.40
CA GLU A 184 -13.14 -22.79 -7.01
C GLU A 184 -13.48 -21.56 -6.17
N ALA A 185 -12.70 -20.48 -6.28
CA ALA A 185 -12.95 -19.21 -5.59
C ALA A 185 -14.26 -18.55 -6.06
N GLU A 186 -14.61 -18.67 -7.35
CA GLU A 186 -15.88 -18.17 -7.90
C GLU A 186 -17.09 -19.05 -7.55
N ALA A 187 -16.90 -20.33 -7.23
CA ALA A 187 -18.00 -21.30 -7.10
C ALA A 187 -19.06 -20.89 -6.08
N PRO A 188 -18.73 -20.39 -4.86
CA PRO A 188 -19.72 -19.91 -3.90
C PRO A 188 -20.57 -18.76 -4.47
N ARG A 189 -19.95 -17.85 -5.22
CA ARG A 189 -20.64 -16.69 -5.81
C ARG A 189 -21.57 -17.13 -6.94
N ARG A 190 -21.12 -18.06 -7.79
CA ARG A 190 -21.94 -18.65 -8.85
C ARG A 190 -23.13 -19.42 -8.27
N LEU A 191 -22.98 -20.06 -7.11
CA LEU A 191 -24.10 -20.69 -6.39
C LEU A 191 -25.10 -19.65 -5.89
N LEU A 192 -24.64 -18.62 -5.17
CA LEU A 192 -25.51 -17.55 -4.67
C LEU A 192 -26.23 -16.82 -5.81
N TYR A 193 -25.52 -16.51 -6.90
CA TYR A 193 -26.11 -15.89 -8.08
C TYR A 193 -27.21 -16.78 -8.70
N ARG A 194 -26.95 -18.08 -8.84
CA ARG A 194 -27.96 -19.05 -9.32
C ARG A 194 -29.17 -19.12 -8.38
N LEU A 195 -28.93 -19.16 -7.07
CA LEU A 195 -29.99 -19.17 -6.06
C LEU A 195 -30.87 -17.91 -6.13
N HIS A 196 -30.27 -16.73 -6.32
CA HIS A 196 -31.01 -15.48 -6.46
C HIS A 196 -31.77 -15.38 -7.79
N ARG A 197 -31.24 -15.95 -8.88
CA ARG A 197 -31.85 -15.88 -10.22
C ARG A 197 -32.93 -16.93 -10.45
N ASP A 198 -32.71 -18.16 -9.98
CA ASP A 198 -33.64 -19.29 -10.05
C ASP A 198 -33.50 -20.16 -8.79
N PRO A 199 -34.22 -19.81 -7.70
CA PRO A 199 -34.11 -20.54 -6.45
C PRO A 199 -34.61 -21.98 -6.56
N LEU A 200 -35.73 -22.20 -7.27
CA LEU A 200 -36.36 -23.52 -7.37
C LEU A 200 -35.53 -24.49 -8.22
N GLY A 201 -34.98 -24.04 -9.35
CA GLY A 201 -34.06 -24.84 -10.15
C GLY A 201 -32.77 -25.16 -9.40
N THR A 202 -32.20 -24.17 -8.71
CA THR A 202 -30.98 -24.35 -7.92
C THR A 202 -31.18 -25.35 -6.77
N MET A 203 -32.26 -25.22 -5.99
CA MET A 203 -32.56 -26.14 -4.90
C MET A 203 -32.79 -27.58 -5.39
N ARG A 204 -33.52 -27.77 -6.49
CA ARG A 204 -33.68 -29.11 -7.10
C ARG A 204 -32.35 -29.71 -7.54
N GLY A 205 -31.46 -28.90 -8.10
CA GLY A 205 -30.11 -29.31 -8.45
C GLY A 205 -29.30 -29.77 -7.24
N LEU A 206 -29.35 -29.01 -6.13
CA LEU A 206 -28.65 -29.34 -4.89
C LEU A 206 -29.16 -30.65 -4.27
N VAL A 207 -30.48 -30.88 -4.26
CA VAL A 207 -31.08 -32.14 -3.78
C VAL A 207 -30.59 -33.33 -4.61
N LYS A 208 -30.55 -33.21 -5.94
CA LYS A 208 -30.02 -34.26 -6.83
C LYS A 208 -28.53 -34.53 -6.57
N GLN A 209 -27.72 -33.48 -6.43
CA GLN A 209 -26.28 -33.62 -6.12
C GLN A 209 -26.05 -34.31 -4.77
N HIS A 210 -26.85 -33.96 -3.75
CA HIS A 210 -26.78 -34.61 -2.43
C HIS A 210 -27.14 -36.10 -2.52
N ALA A 211 -28.20 -36.44 -3.25
CA ALA A 211 -28.59 -37.84 -3.46
C ALA A 211 -27.48 -38.65 -4.16
N ALA A 212 -26.86 -38.07 -5.21
CA ALA A 212 -25.74 -38.69 -5.91
C ALA A 212 -24.51 -38.87 -5.00
N ARG A 213 -24.17 -37.88 -4.17
CA ARG A 213 -23.07 -38.00 -3.19
C ARG A 213 -23.33 -39.09 -2.16
N ARG A 214 -24.57 -39.20 -1.66
CA ARG A 214 -24.95 -40.29 -0.74
C ARG A 214 -24.80 -41.66 -1.39
N ALA A 215 -25.22 -41.81 -2.65
CA ALA A 215 -25.06 -43.06 -3.39
C ALA A 215 -23.58 -43.41 -3.64
N ALA A 216 -22.73 -42.42 -3.95
CA ALA A 216 -21.31 -42.62 -4.11
C ALA A 216 -20.65 -43.06 -2.79
N LEU A 217 -20.98 -42.41 -1.67
CA LEU A 217 -20.46 -42.77 -0.34
C LEU A 217 -20.86 -44.19 0.07
N SER A 218 -22.13 -44.57 -0.14
CA SER A 218 -22.58 -45.95 0.13
C SER A 218 -21.90 -46.99 -0.77
N SER A 219 -21.55 -46.64 -2.01
CA SER A 219 -20.81 -47.55 -2.91
C SER A 219 -19.33 -47.71 -2.56
N THR A 220 -18.73 -46.71 -1.91
CA THR A 220 -17.35 -46.80 -1.38
C THR A 220 -17.28 -47.58 -0.06
N ASP A 221 -18.33 -47.53 0.76
CA ASP A 221 -18.45 -48.34 1.99
C ASP A 221 -18.67 -49.83 1.70
N ASP A 222 -19.14 -50.17 0.49
CA ASP A 222 -19.38 -51.56 0.04
C ASP A 222 -18.14 -52.23 -0.59
N LYS A 223 -16.97 -51.58 -0.60
CA LYS A 223 -15.73 -52.20 -1.07
C LYS A 223 -15.12 -53.02 0.07
N PRO A 224 -15.08 -54.37 0.00
CA PRO A 224 -14.56 -55.19 1.07
C PRO A 224 -13.08 -54.89 1.31
N PRO A 225 -12.59 -54.96 2.57
CA PRO A 225 -11.18 -54.83 2.85
C PRO A 225 -10.42 -55.91 2.08
N LEU A 226 -9.36 -55.51 1.35
CA LEU A 226 -8.36 -56.43 0.81
C LEU A 226 -7.89 -57.33 1.95
N GLN A 227 -8.16 -58.63 1.82
CA GLN A 227 -7.71 -59.61 2.80
C GLN A 227 -6.17 -59.62 2.87
N PRO A 228 -5.59 -59.75 4.07
CA PRO A 228 -4.15 -59.85 4.22
C PRO A 228 -3.71 -61.28 3.92
N GLY A 229 -2.79 -61.43 2.97
CA GLY A 229 -1.97 -62.63 2.80
C GLY A 229 -2.05 -63.25 1.41
N ASP A 230 -0.98 -63.11 0.64
CA ASP A 230 -0.18 -64.29 0.27
C ASP A 230 1.28 -63.83 0.06
N THR A 231 2.15 -64.43 0.87
CA THR A 231 3.61 -64.52 0.73
C THR A 231 4.04 -65.16 -0.58
#